data_AF-A0A7W6BV91-F1
#
_entry.id   AF-A0A7W6BV91-F1
#
_cell.length_a   1.000
_cell.length_b   1.000
_cell.length_c   1.000
_cell.angle_alpha   90.00
_cell.angle_beta   90.00
_cell.angle_gamma   90.00
#
_symmetry.space_group_name_H-M   'P 1'
#
loop_
_entity.id
_entity.type
_entity.pdbx_description
1 polymer ?
#
loop_
_entity_poly.entity_id
_entity_poly.type
_entity_poly.pdbx_seq_one_letter_code
_entity_poly.pdbx_strand_id
1 'polypeptide(L)'
;MDDITAPLALADQMLWTTALVAAPILLASLAVGLVVGVIQAATSVNEQTLTFVPKLAITALVLVIMGGSMMALVGDFTQDVFAQIATISK
;
A
#
# COMPACT_ATOMS: atom_id res chain seq x y z
N MET A 1 -19.52 -2.80 27.24
CA MET A 1 -19.12 -1.64 26.39
C MET A 1 -17.72 -1.86 25.80
N ASP A 2 -16.92 -2.77 26.38
CA ASP A 2 -15.61 -3.21 25.86
C ASP A 2 -15.69 -4.16 24.65
N ASP A 3 -16.84 -4.80 24.39
CA ASP A 3 -17.00 -5.78 23.31
C ASP A 3 -16.89 -5.17 21.89
N ILE A 4 -17.10 -3.85 21.77
CA ILE A 4 -17.07 -3.12 20.50
C ILE A 4 -15.73 -2.38 20.31
N THR A 5 -14.99 -2.10 21.39
CA THR A 5 -13.74 -1.33 21.31
C THR A 5 -12.58 -2.18 20.79
N ALA A 6 -12.52 -3.47 21.15
CA ALA A 6 -11.52 -4.41 20.65
C ALA A 6 -11.55 -4.59 19.10
N PRO A 7 -12.71 -4.90 18.47
CA PRO A 7 -12.76 -5.00 17.01
C PRO A 7 -12.50 -3.67 16.30
N LEU A 8 -12.90 -2.53 16.90
CA LEU A 8 -12.59 -1.21 16.34
C LEU A 8 -11.10 -0.88 16.38
N ALA A 9 -10.39 -1.24 17.46
CA ALA A 9 -8.95 -1.03 17.57
C ALA A 9 -8.18 -1.89 16.54
N LEU A 10 -8.60 -3.14 16.34
CA LEU A 10 -8.07 -4.00 15.28
C LEU A 10 -8.30 -3.42 13.88
N ALA A 11 -9.49 -2.89 13.63
CA ALA A 11 -9.81 -2.26 12.35
C ALA A 11 -8.94 -1.01 12.09
N ASP A 12 -8.68 -0.19 13.11
CA ASP A 12 -7.80 0.97 12.99
C ASP A 12 -6.35 0.54 12.64
N GLN A 13 -5.82 -0.45 13.36
CA GLN A 13 -4.49 -0.99 13.09
C GLN A 13 -4.39 -1.63 11.69
N MET A 14 -5.45 -2.31 11.24
CA MET A 14 -5.54 -2.87 9.89
C MET A 14 -5.46 -1.76 8.83
N LEU A 15 -6.26 -0.70 8.98
CA LEU A 15 -6.27 0.43 8.05
C LEU A 15 -4.91 1.13 8.01
N TRP A 16 -4.29 1.33 9.18
CA TRP A 16 -2.97 1.93 9.28
C TRP A 16 -1.88 1.08 8.60
N THR A 17 -1.88 -0.22 8.86
CA THR A 17 -0.92 -1.17 8.24
C THR A 17 -1.11 -1.18 6.72
N THR A 18 -2.36 -1.22 6.26
CA THR A 18 -2.69 -1.17 4.82
C THR A 18 -2.21 0.14 4.18
N ALA A 19 -2.42 1.27 4.86
CA ALA A 19 -1.96 2.58 4.39
C ALA A 19 -0.43 2.62 4.26
N LEU A 20 0.30 2.11 5.25
CA LEU A 20 1.78 2.05 5.21
C LEU A 20 2.29 1.16 4.08
N VAL A 21 1.67 0.01 3.84
CA VAL A 21 2.04 -0.91 2.76
C VAL A 21 1.75 -0.28 1.39
N ALA A 22 0.59 0.37 1.23
CA ALA A 22 0.19 0.97 -0.04
C ALA A 22 0.92 2.29 -0.35
N ALA A 23 1.26 3.08 0.67
CA ALA A 23 1.83 4.41 0.54
C ALA A 23 3.01 4.52 -0.45
N PRO A 24 4.10 3.73 -0.33
CA PRO A 24 5.24 3.86 -1.24
C PRO A 24 4.90 3.54 -2.70
N ILE A 25 4.01 2.57 -2.94
CA ILE A 25 3.58 2.21 -4.30
C ILE A 25 2.70 3.32 -4.88
N LEU A 26 1.73 3.80 -4.10
CA LEU A 26 0.81 4.84 -4.54
C LEU A 26 1.52 6.17 -4.79
N LEU A 27 2.43 6.58 -3.90
CA LEU A 27 3.20 7.82 -4.06
C LEU A 27 4.12 7.77 -5.27
N ALA A 28 4.83 6.66 -5.48
CA ALA A 28 5.71 6.50 -6.63
C ALA A 28 4.93 6.46 -7.95
N SER A 29 3.85 5.68 -8.01
CA SER A 29 3.00 5.58 -9.20
C SER A 29 2.27 6.89 -9.51
N LEU A 30 1.87 7.65 -8.48
CA LEU A 30 1.29 8.99 -8.63
C LEU A 30 2.31 9.96 -9.20
N ALA A 31 3.52 10.02 -8.65
CA ALA A 31 4.58 10.92 -9.12
C ALA A 31 4.91 10.67 -10.59
N VAL A 32 5.13 9.40 -10.96
CA VAL A 32 5.41 9.03 -12.37
C VAL A 32 4.21 9.30 -13.26
N GLY A 33 2.99 8.95 -12.81
CA GLY A 33 1.77 9.19 -13.56
C GLY A 33 1.53 10.68 -13.84
N LEU A 34 1.83 11.54 -12.86
CA LEU A 34 1.74 12.99 -12.99
C LEU A 34 2.74 13.52 -14.02
N VAL A 35 4.02 13.15 -13.88
CA VAL A 35 5.08 13.58 -14.81
C VAL A 35 4.75 13.18 -16.24
N VAL A 36 4.37 11.92 -16.44
CA VAL A 36 4.01 11.38 -17.75
C VAL A 36 2.73 12.05 -18.29
N GLY A 37 1.74 12.31 -17.45
CA GLY A 37 0.50 13.01 -17.84
C GLY A 37 0.73 14.46 -18.28
N VAL A 38 1.62 15.18 -17.60
CA VAL A 38 2.01 16.55 -18.00
C VAL A 38 2.69 16.54 -19.37
N ILE A 39 3.59 15.59 -19.61
CA ILE A 39 4.27 15.45 -20.91
C ILE A 39 3.26 15.15 -22.02
N GLN A 40 2.34 14.20 -21.79
CA GLN A 40 1.29 13.85 -22.75
C GLN A 40 0.40 15.04 -23.09
N ALA A 41 0.01 15.83 -22.08
CA ALA A 41 -0.79 17.03 -22.29
C ALA A 41 -0.01 18.10 -23.07
N ALA A 42 1.27 18.30 -22.75
CA ALA A 42 2.12 19.30 -23.40
C ALA A 42 2.43 18.97 -24.87
N THR A 43 2.55 17.69 -25.22
CA THR A 43 2.85 17.25 -26.59
C THR A 43 1.62 16.79 -27.37
N SER A 44 0.42 16.86 -26.78
CA SER A 44 -0.82 16.33 -27.36
C SER A 44 -0.77 14.84 -27.76
N VAL A 45 0.13 14.06 -27.14
CA VAL A 45 0.28 12.62 -27.40
C VAL A 45 -0.63 11.87 -26.43
N ASN A 46 -1.62 11.16 -26.96
CA ASN A 46 -2.59 10.37 -26.17
C ASN A 46 -2.45 8.88 -26.47
N GLU A 47 -1.25 8.34 -26.24
CA GLU A 47 -0.98 6.91 -26.38
C GLU A 47 -1.08 6.22 -25.02
N GLN A 48 -2.05 5.30 -24.87
CA GLN A 48 -2.30 4.58 -23.62
C GLN A 48 -1.05 3.85 -23.09
N THR A 49 -0.23 3.29 -23.98
CA THR A 49 0.98 2.53 -23.64
C THR A 49 2.03 3.39 -22.93
N LEU A 50 2.15 4.68 -23.30
CA LEU A 50 3.11 5.62 -22.73
C LEU A 50 2.82 5.90 -21.23
N THR A 51 1.56 5.81 -20.84
CA THR A 51 1.14 5.94 -19.43
C THR A 51 1.40 4.67 -18.62
N PHE A 52 1.26 3.51 -19.27
CA PHE A 52 1.25 2.21 -18.60
C PHE A 52 2.66 1.70 -18.27
N VAL A 53 3.57 1.71 -19.25
CA VAL A 53 4.90 1.10 -19.11
C VAL A 53 5.74 1.76 -18.01
N PRO A 54 5.86 3.11 -17.94
CA PRO A 54 6.65 3.76 -16.88
C PRO A 54 6.08 3.51 -15.49
N LYS A 55 4.74 3.50 -15.35
CA LYS A 55 4.07 3.22 -14.07
C LYS A 55 4.28 1.77 -13.61
N LEU A 56 4.27 0.81 -14.52
CA LEU A 56 4.60 -0.58 -14.19
C LEU A 56 6.06 -0.73 -13.75
N ALA A 57 6.99 -0.13 -14.49
CA ALA A 57 8.40 -0.20 -14.19
C ALA A 57 8.71 0.37 -12.79
N ILE A 58 8.14 1.53 -12.44
CA ILE A 58 8.34 2.11 -11.10
C ILE A 58 7.68 1.27 -10.01
N THR A 59 6.49 0.71 -10.26
CA THR A 59 5.80 -0.16 -9.29
C THR A 59 6.62 -1.41 -9.01
N ALA A 60 7.15 -2.06 -10.05
CA ALA A 60 8.03 -3.21 -9.90
C ALA A 60 9.30 -2.85 -9.12
N LEU A 61 9.91 -1.70 -9.40
CA LEU A 61 11.09 -1.24 -8.69
C LEU A 61 10.81 -1.01 -7.19
N VAL A 62 9.71 -0.34 -6.85
CA VAL A 62 9.30 -0.14 -5.46
C VAL A 62 9.07 -1.48 -4.76
N LEU A 63 8.41 -2.43 -5.42
CA LEU A 63 8.21 -3.78 -4.87
C LEU A 63 9.53 -4.52 -4.62
N VAL A 64 10.51 -4.40 -5.50
CA VAL A 64 11.82 -5.04 -5.32
C VAL A 64 12.58 -4.44 -4.13
N ILE A 65 12.55 -3.11 -4.00
CA ILE A 65 13.33 -2.41 -2.97
C ILE A 65 12.61 -2.46 -1.61
N MET A 66 11.30 -2.25 -1.58
CA MET A 66 10.50 -2.09 -0.37
C MET A 66 9.64 -3.30 -0.01
N GLY A 67 9.55 -4.30 -0.88
CA GLY A 67 8.70 -5.48 -0.65
C GLY A 67 9.02 -6.21 0.65
N GLY A 68 10.30 -6.31 1.02
CA GLY A 68 10.70 -6.89 2.31
C GLY A 68 10.12 -6.14 3.51
N SER A 69 10.15 -4.80 3.48
CA SER A 69 9.58 -3.97 4.56
C SER A 69 8.06 -4.06 4.62
N MET A 70 7.38 -4.14 3.48
CA MET A 70 5.93 -4.33 3.41
C MET A 70 5.51 -5.68 3.99
N MET A 71 6.27 -6.74 3.66
CA MET A 71 6.02 -8.08 4.19
C MET A 71 6.24 -8.13 5.71
N ALA A 72 7.22 -7.40 6.24
CA ALA A 72 7.42 -7.29 7.69
C ALA A 72 6.21 -6.64 8.37
N LEU A 73 5.71 -5.51 7.85
CA LEU A 73 4.52 -4.84 8.40
C LEU A 73 3.28 -5.76 8.45
N VAL A 74 3.03 -6.49 7.36
CA VAL A 74 1.91 -7.44 7.30
C VAL A 74 2.16 -8.62 8.24
N GLY A 75 3.40 -9.09 8.34
CA GLY A 75 3.80 -10.18 9.23
C GLY A 75 3.61 -9.83 10.70
N ASP A 76 3.99 -8.62 11.11
CA ASP A 76 3.83 -8.12 12.48
C ASP A 76 2.34 -7.98 12.82
N PHE A 77 1.55 -7.35 11.95
CA PHE A 77 0.10 -7.25 12.13
C PHE A 77 -0.56 -8.62 12.23
N THR A 78 -0.10 -9.60 11.43
CA THR A 78 -0.62 -10.97 11.48
C THR A 78 -0.35 -11.61 12.85
N GLN A 79 0.86 -11.44 13.40
CA GLN A 79 1.20 -11.96 14.72
C GLN A 79 0.35 -11.32 15.83
N ASP A 80 0.12 -10.01 15.75
CA ASP A 80 -0.75 -9.29 16.69
C ASP A 80 -2.18 -9.83 16.68
N VAL A 81 -2.73 -10.09 15.50
CA VAL A 81 -4.07 -10.70 15.35
C VAL A 81 -4.12 -12.08 16.03
N PHE A 82 -3.13 -12.94 15.79
CA PHE A 82 -3.08 -14.26 16.42
C PHE A 82 -2.92 -14.18 17.95
N ALA A 83 -2.14 -13.23 18.46
CA ALA A 83 -1.99 -13.01 19.90
C ALA A 83 -3.31 -12.57 20.55
N GLN A 84 -4.08 -11.71 19.88
CA GLN A 84 -5.39 -11.29 20.37
C GLN A 84 -6.40 -12.44 20.37
N ILE A 85 -6.42 -13.27 19.32
CA ILE A 85 -7.26 -14.48 19.26
C ILE A 85 -6.94 -15.42 20.43
N ALA A 86 -5.65 -15.66 20.72
CA ALA A 86 -5.23 -16.54 21.81
C ALA A 86 -5.64 -16.02 23.19
N THR A 87 -5.79 -14.69 23.35
CA THR A 87 -6.21 -14.05 24.59
C THR A 87 -7.71 -14.21 24.85
N ILE A 88 -8.54 -14.12 23.80
CA ILE A 88 -10.00 -14.31 23.89
C ILE A 88 -10.37 -15.80 24.07
N SER A 89 -9.51 -16.72 23.62
CA SER A 89 -9.72 -18.16 23.77
C SER A 89 -9.57 -18.68 25.21
N LYS A 90 -9.20 -17.83 26.18
CA LYS A 90 -9.11 -18.17 27.61
C LYS A 90 -10.27 -17.55 28.37
#